data_AF-A0AAI9R6I2-F1
#
_entry.id   AF-A0AAI9R6I2-F1
#
_cell.length_a   1.000
_cell.length_b   1.000
_cell.length_c   1.000
_cell.angle_alpha   90.00
_cell.angle_beta   90.00
_cell.angle_gamma   90.00
#
_symmetry.space_group_name_H-M   'P 1'
#
loop_
_entity.id
_entity.type
_entity.pdbx_description
1 polymer ?
#
loop_
_entity_poly.entity_id
_entity_poly.type
_entity_poly.pdbx_seq_one_letter_code
_entity_poly.pdbx_strand_id
1 'polypeptide(L)'
;MARSDSVLFFLAGFTQLFIGSELASIDPTLAILGAVLEVTGGSSVLVGIYLLIFVARHHKEFTQSYNKLEKATMARGDSGRLQRVDPLPVKRRITHVVVPAILAFIAAMSWLAN
;
A
#
# COMPACT_ATOMS: atom_id res chain seq x y z
N MET A 1 -7.45 7.86 5.31
CA MET A 1 -5.97 7.84 5.21
C MET A 1 -5.44 6.42 5.20
N ALA A 2 -6.04 5.48 5.95
CA ALA A 2 -5.64 4.07 5.99
C ALA A 2 -5.43 3.34 4.63
N ARG A 3 -6.22 3.63 3.58
CA ARG A 3 -6.07 2.98 2.26
C ARG A 3 -4.96 3.56 1.38
N SER A 4 -4.63 4.85 1.51
CA SER A 4 -3.57 5.46 0.69
C SER A 4 -2.19 5.02 1.16
N ASP A 5 -2.04 4.81 2.46
CA ASP A 5 -0.73 4.62 3.07
C ASP A 5 -0.33 3.13 3.07
N SER A 6 -1.29 2.21 2.90
CA SER A 6 -1.04 0.78 2.81
C SER A 6 -0.23 0.37 1.57
N VAL A 7 -0.38 1.09 0.46
CA VAL A 7 0.39 0.81 -0.76
C VAL A 7 1.85 1.26 -0.62
N LEU A 8 2.08 2.38 0.05
CA LEU A 8 3.43 2.85 0.38
C LEU A 8 4.15 1.90 1.33
N PHE A 9 3.42 1.27 2.25
CA PHE A 9 3.97 0.24 3.13
C PHE A 9 4.47 -0.98 2.34
N PHE A 10 3.69 -1.48 1.38
CA PHE A 10 4.15 -2.55 0.48
C PHE A 10 5.33 -2.13 -0.39
N LEU A 11 5.30 -0.91 -0.94
CA LEU A 11 6.42 -0.37 -1.71
C LEU A 11 7.70 -0.36 -0.88
N ALA A 12 7.65 0.14 0.35
CA ALA A 12 8.79 0.16 1.25
C ALA A 12 9.31 -1.26 1.53
N GLY A 13 8.43 -2.21 1.86
CA GLY A 13 8.82 -3.60 2.13
C GLY A 13 9.50 -4.28 0.94
N PHE A 14 8.90 -4.21 -0.26
CA PHE A 14 9.49 -4.80 -1.47
C PHE A 14 10.78 -4.09 -1.92
N THR A 15 10.86 -2.77 -1.76
CA THR A 15 12.09 -2.03 -2.06
C THR A 15 13.21 -2.46 -1.12
N GLN A 16 12.89 -2.71 0.15
CA GLN A 16 13.86 -3.15 1.13
C GLN A 16 14.37 -4.57 0.87
N LEU A 17 13.49 -5.47 0.44
CA LEU A 17 13.86 -6.81 -0.05
C LEU A 17 14.80 -6.73 -1.26
N PHE A 18 14.41 -5.93 -2.27
CA PHE A 18 15.20 -5.74 -3.48
C PHE A 18 16.61 -5.18 -3.16
N ILE A 19 16.69 -4.08 -2.42
CA ILE A 19 17.96 -3.46 -2.02
C ILE A 19 18.78 -4.43 -1.16
N GLY A 20 18.15 -5.15 -0.22
CA GLY A 20 18.82 -6.12 0.64
C GLY A 20 19.51 -7.23 -0.16
N SER A 21 18.82 -7.77 -1.18
CA SER A 21 19.37 -8.81 -2.06
C SER A 21 20.55 -8.31 -2.92
N GLU A 22 20.50 -7.06 -3.39
CA GLU A 22 21.58 -6.45 -4.18
C GLU A 22 22.78 -6.01 -3.31
N LEU A 23 22.55 -5.55 -2.08
CA LEU A 23 23.65 -5.12 -1.21
C LEU A 23 24.60 -6.28 -0.87
N ALA A 24 24.04 -7.48 -0.67
CA ALA A 24 24.83 -8.67 -0.40
C ALA A 24 25.66 -9.12 -1.62
N SER A 25 25.23 -8.80 -2.84
CA SER A 25 25.95 -9.15 -4.08
C SER A 25 27.05 -8.13 -4.44
N ILE A 26 26.90 -6.86 -4.04
CA ILE A 26 27.84 -5.77 -4.37
C ILE A 26 29.05 -5.75 -3.44
N ASP A 27 28.85 -5.88 -2.12
CA ASP A 27 29.93 -5.79 -1.14
C ASP A 27 29.75 -6.77 0.04
N PRO A 28 30.66 -7.73 0.23
CA PRO A 28 30.61 -8.70 1.34
C PRO A 28 30.62 -8.05 2.73
N THR A 29 31.19 -6.85 2.85
CA THR A 29 31.22 -6.12 4.14
C THR A 29 29.84 -5.57 4.53
N LEU A 30 28.93 -5.42 3.57
CA LEU A 30 27.54 -5.01 3.78
C LEU A 30 26.58 -6.19 3.95
N ALA A 31 27.06 -7.44 3.97
CA ALA A 31 26.21 -8.63 4.04
C ALA A 31 25.26 -8.62 5.27
N ILE A 32 25.72 -8.13 6.42
CA ILE A 32 24.88 -8.01 7.63
C ILE A 32 23.74 -7.00 7.41
N LEU A 33 24.04 -5.87 6.77
CA LEU A 33 23.03 -4.86 6.46
C LEU A 33 22.03 -5.38 5.43
N GLY A 34 22.50 -6.08 4.40
CA GLY A 34 21.65 -6.77 3.41
C GLY A 34 20.69 -7.75 4.08
N ALA A 35 21.20 -8.60 4.98
CA ALA A 35 20.38 -9.56 5.72
C ALA A 35 19.34 -8.88 6.63
N VAL A 36 19.71 -7.80 7.32
CA VAL A 36 18.76 -7.03 8.16
C VAL A 36 17.66 -6.43 7.30
N LEU A 37 18.00 -5.85 6.16
CA LEU A 37 17.05 -5.26 5.23
C LEU A 37 16.12 -6.32 4.64
N GLU A 38 16.64 -7.51 4.31
CA GLU A 38 15.83 -8.59 3.78
C GLU A 38 14.85 -9.14 4.84
N VAL A 39 15.32 -9.38 6.07
CA VAL A 39 14.47 -9.87 7.16
C VAL A 39 13.36 -8.88 7.51
N THR A 40 13.70 -7.59 7.64
CA THR A 40 12.71 -6.58 8.02
C THR A 40 11.78 -6.18 6.85
N GLY A 41 12.27 -6.26 5.61
CA GLY A 41 11.47 -6.08 4.39
C GLY A 41 10.48 -7.22 4.20
N GLY A 42 10.95 -8.46 4.33
CA GLY A 42 10.14 -9.68 4.27
C GLY A 42 9.07 -9.69 5.35
N SER A 43 9.43 -9.33 6.58
CA SER A 43 8.46 -9.19 7.69
C SER A 43 7.36 -8.18 7.37
N SER A 44 7.72 -7.04 6.79
CA SER A 44 6.76 -6.01 6.38
C SER A 44 5.82 -6.51 5.29
N VAL A 45 6.34 -7.20 4.27
CA VAL A 45 5.51 -7.81 3.21
C VAL A 45 4.56 -8.86 3.80
N LEU A 46 5.02 -9.68 4.74
CA LEU A 46 4.23 -10.74 5.37
C LEU A 46 3.06 -10.17 6.19
N VAL A 47 3.29 -9.09 6.95
CA VAL A 47 2.24 -8.32 7.63
C VAL A 47 1.26 -7.72 6.62
N GLY A 48 1.76 -7.18 5.52
CA GLY A 48 0.93 -6.66 4.44
C GLY A 48 0.00 -7.74 3.87
N ILE A 49 0.53 -8.92 3.54
CA ILE A 49 -0.23 -10.06 3.02
C ILE A 49 -1.27 -10.52 4.04
N TYR A 50 -0.88 -10.62 5.31
CA TYR A 50 -1.80 -10.95 6.40
C TYR A 50 -2.98 -9.98 6.45
N LEU A 51 -2.72 -8.66 6.36
CA LEU A 51 -3.77 -7.64 6.32
C LEU A 51 -4.68 -7.78 5.09
N LEU A 52 -4.13 -8.09 3.91
CA LEU A 52 -4.94 -8.33 2.71
C LEU A 52 -5.86 -9.54 2.87
N ILE A 53 -5.34 -10.64 3.41
CA ILE A 53 -6.11 -11.85 3.70
C ILE A 53 -7.18 -11.55 4.75
N PHE A 54 -6.83 -10.83 5.81
CA PHE A 54 -7.74 -10.44 6.88
C PHE A 54 -8.89 -9.58 6.33
N VAL A 55 -8.58 -8.56 5.54
CA VAL A 55 -9.60 -7.71 4.90
C VAL A 55 -10.49 -8.52 3.96
N ALA A 56 -9.92 -9.44 3.17
CA ALA A 56 -10.69 -10.31 2.30
C ALA A 56 -11.67 -11.22 3.09
N ARG A 57 -11.23 -11.77 4.23
CA ARG A 57 -12.09 -12.58 5.11
C ARG A 57 -13.20 -11.76 5.78
N HIS A 58 -12.88 -10.55 6.24
CA HIS A 58 -13.80 -9.69 6.99
C HIS A 58 -14.52 -8.64 6.11
N HIS A 59 -14.52 -8.80 4.79
CA HIS A 59 -15.00 -7.76 3.87
C HIS A 59 -16.46 -7.32 4.13
N LYS A 60 -17.33 -8.23 4.63
CA LYS A 60 -18.73 -7.94 4.94
C LYS A 60 -18.86 -6.93 6.08
N GLU A 61 -18.03 -7.08 7.11
CA GLU A 61 -18.00 -6.21 8.30
C GLU A 61 -17.41 -4.83 7.95
N PHE A 62 -16.38 -4.80 7.11
CA PHE A 62 -15.78 -3.54 6.64
C PHE A 62 -16.68 -2.77 5.68
N THR A 63 -17.40 -3.45 4.78
CA THR A 63 -18.29 -2.76 3.82
C THR A 63 -19.45 -2.05 4.53
N GLN A 64 -19.91 -2.56 5.67
CA GLN A 64 -20.97 -1.93 6.45
C GLN A 64 -20.44 -0.79 7.35
N SER A 65 -19.29 -0.98 8.01
CA SER A 65 -18.73 0.01 8.94
C SER A 65 -18.01 1.19 8.27
N TYR A 66 -17.31 0.96 7.15
CA TYR A 66 -16.44 1.98 6.53
C TYR A 66 -17.14 2.85 5.46
N ASN A 67 -18.27 2.39 4.91
CA ASN A 67 -18.84 2.98 3.69
C ASN A 67 -19.76 4.20 3.92
N LYS A 68 -20.07 4.58 5.17
CA LYS A 68 -21.17 5.54 5.38
C LYS A 68 -20.95 6.78 6.24
N LEU A 69 -19.90 6.92 7.04
CA LEU A 69 -19.89 8.00 8.05
C LEU A 69 -18.75 9.01 7.96
N GLU A 70 -17.58 8.67 7.42
CA GLU A 70 -16.40 9.51 7.68
C GLU A 70 -16.11 10.61 6.63
N LYS A 71 -16.63 10.49 5.40
CA LYS A 71 -16.26 11.43 4.30
C LYS A 71 -17.39 11.94 3.42
N ALA A 72 -18.64 11.59 3.70
CA ALA A 72 -19.74 12.11 2.90
C ALA A 72 -20.00 13.57 3.24
N THR A 73 -19.61 14.47 2.34
CA THR A 73 -20.06 15.86 2.39
C THR A 73 -21.34 15.96 1.57
N MET A 74 -22.36 16.59 2.13
CA MET A 74 -23.58 16.90 1.40
C MET A 74 -23.34 18.18 0.60
N ALA A 75 -23.24 18.05 -0.72
CA ALA A 75 -23.20 19.19 -1.62
C ALA A 75 -24.59 19.40 -2.21
N ARG A 76 -25.04 20.65 -2.34
CA ARG A 76 -26.30 20.97 -2.99
C ARG A 76 -26.08 20.91 -4.50
N GLY A 77 -26.77 19.99 -5.18
CA GLY A 77 -26.76 19.94 -6.64
C GLY A 77 -27.68 21.01 -7.25
N ASP A 78 -27.60 21.19 -8.57
CA ASP A 78 -28.31 22.25 -9.31
C ASP A 78 -29.85 22.18 -9.22
N SER A 79 -30.39 21.02 -8.84
CA SER A 79 -31.82 20.80 -8.56
C SER A 79 -32.25 21.18 -7.14
N GLY A 80 -31.35 21.79 -6.34
CA GLY A 80 -31.60 22.16 -4.95
C GLY A 80 -31.61 21.00 -3.96
N ARG A 81 -31.52 19.75 -4.43
CA ARG A 81 -31.41 18.54 -3.60
C ARG A 81 -29.97 18.31 -3.13
N LEU A 82 -29.82 17.90 -1.87
CA LEU A 82 -28.53 17.51 -1.31
C LEU A 82 -28.11 16.16 -1.91
N GLN A 83 -27.00 16.17 -2.65
CA GLN A 83 -26.36 14.97 -3.16
C GLN A 83 -25.12 14.66 -2.34
N ARG A 84 -24.89 13.36 -2.14
CA ARG A 84 -23.73 12.84 -1.43
C ARG A 84 -22.54 12.84 -2.39
N VAL A 85 -21.58 13.73 -2.19
CA VAL A 85 -20.39 13.83 -3.04
C VAL A 85 -19.19 13.28 -2.29
N ASP A 86 -18.40 12.44 -2.97
CA ASP A 86 -17.20 11.83 -2.41
C ASP A 86 -16.03 12.82 -2.54
N PRO A 87 -15.43 13.32 -1.44
CA PRO A 87 -14.53 14.47 -1.47
C PRO A 87 -13.09 14.11 -1.85
N LEU A 88 -12.78 12.88 -2.26
CA LEU A 88 -11.41 12.54 -2.65
C LEU A 88 -11.11 13.07 -4.06
N PRO A 89 -10.24 14.09 -4.23
CA PRO A 89 -9.87 14.56 -5.55
C PRO A 89 -9.11 13.47 -6.31
N VAL A 90 -9.48 13.23 -7.56
CA VAL A 90 -8.91 12.19 -8.44
C VAL A 90 -7.38 12.24 -8.48
N LYS A 91 -6.78 13.43 -8.51
CA LYS A 91 -5.32 13.63 -8.49
C LYS A 91 -4.63 12.98 -7.28
N ARG A 92 -5.23 13.02 -6.09
CA ARG A 92 -4.63 12.46 -4.86
C ARG A 92 -4.63 10.93 -4.87
N ARG A 93 -5.59 10.31 -5.56
CA ARG A 93 -5.67 8.85 -5.71
C ARG A 93 -4.55 8.31 -6.60
N ILE A 94 -4.23 9.01 -7.69
CA ILE A 94 -3.19 8.57 -8.63
C ILE A 94 -1.82 8.56 -7.95
N THR A 95 -1.44 9.66 -7.30
CA THR A 95 -0.11 9.84 -6.73
C THR A 95 0.18 8.94 -5.52
N HIS A 96 -0.84 8.63 -4.71
CA HIS A 96 -0.63 7.89 -3.46
C HIS A 96 -1.03 6.41 -3.54
N VAL A 97 -1.77 6.00 -4.58
CA VAL A 97 -2.26 4.61 -4.70
C VAL A 97 -1.77 3.97 -5.98
N VAL A 98 -2.01 4.61 -7.14
CA VAL A 98 -1.72 3.99 -8.44
C VAL A 98 -0.21 3.90 -8.68
N VAL A 99 0.50 5.03 -8.56
CA VAL A 99 1.95 5.08 -8.80
C VAL A 99 2.71 4.16 -7.83
N PRO A 100 2.48 4.23 -6.50
CA PRO A 100 3.17 3.34 -5.57
C PRO A 100 2.85 1.86 -5.79
N ALA A 101 1.64 1.52 -6.24
CA ALA A 101 1.27 0.13 -6.50
C ALA A 101 2.05 -0.46 -7.68
N ILE A 102 2.21 0.32 -8.75
CA ILE A 102 3.01 -0.08 -9.93
C ILE A 102 4.48 -0.25 -9.51
N LEU A 103 5.03 0.70 -8.75
CA LEU A 103 6.41 0.62 -8.28
C LEU A 103 6.62 -0.57 -7.34
N ALA A 104 5.67 -0.85 -6.44
CA ALA A 104 5.74 -1.98 -5.53
C ALA A 104 5.70 -3.31 -6.30
N PHE A 105 4.88 -3.37 -7.34
CA PHE A 105 4.82 -4.53 -8.23
C PHE A 105 6.15 -4.74 -8.99
N ILE A 106 6.74 -3.67 -9.53
CA ILE A 106 8.06 -3.74 -10.19
C ILE A 106 9.12 -4.22 -9.19
N ALA A 107 9.18 -3.64 -7.99
CA ALA A 107 10.15 -4.05 -6.96
C ALA A 107 9.98 -5.51 -6.56
N ALA A 108 8.74 -6.00 -6.42
CA ALA A 108 8.45 -7.39 -6.12
C ALA A 108 8.92 -8.34 -7.24
N MET A 109 8.66 -7.98 -8.49
CA MET A 109 9.11 -8.75 -9.66
C MET A 109 10.63 -8.78 -9.79
N SER A 110 11.28 -7.63 -9.57
CA SER A 110 12.75 -7.53 -9.60
C SER A 110 13.39 -8.36 -8.50
N TRP A 111 12.85 -8.32 -7.28
CA TRP A 111 13.33 -9.16 -6.19
C TRP A 111 13.14 -10.66 -6.46
N LEU A 112 12.00 -11.06 -7.04
CA LEU A 112 11.74 -12.46 -7.39
C LEU A 112 12.61 -12.98 -8.54
N ALA A 113 13.09 -12.09 -9.41
CA ALA A 113 13.95 -12.41 -10.53
C ALA A 113 15.45 -12.46 -10.18
N ASN A 114 15.81 -12.03 -8.96
CA ASN A 114 17.17 -12.08 -8.40
C ASN A 114 17.44 -13.44 -7.76
#